data_AF-A0A947QL43-F1
#
_entry.id   AF-A0A947QL43-F1
#
_cell.length_a   1.000
_cell.length_b   1.000
_cell.length_c   1.000
_cell.angle_alpha   90.00
_cell.angle_beta   90.00
_cell.angle_gamma   90.00
#
_symmetry.space_group_name_H-M   'P 1'
#
loop_
_entity.id
_entity.type
_entity.pdbx_description
1 polymer ?
#
loop_
_entity_poly.entity_id
_entity_poly.type
_entity_poly.pdbx_seq_one_letter_code
_entity_poly.pdbx_strand_id
1 'polypeptide(L)'
;MFLDDILDYQGTVIRPPSEADSLILQITLGCTDNSCIFCPAYKDKKFKIKDFALIEKDIRRASKVMPETRRIFLADGDAIAIEMEVLVKILDLLNEHFPKLSRVAIYGSIKSLENKSVADLVELKNKKLGIVYLGFETGDEEVYRMIKKYGSPIGNVDTCMKVKEAGIKTNVTVILGLGGKKYTKQHATNTAKILNQAQPDQIAALTLMITPGTLLHSMLKRKEFEELDNFEFLEELKTLIENLEDFKGLFFSNHASNYYPISARFPRDKKYILETLDKVIKKRDNKALKPEFSRGL
;
A
#
# COMPACT_ATOMS: atom_id res chain seq x y z
N MET A 1 -6.19 -11.21 -27.45
CA MET A 1 -4.92 -11.50 -26.76
C MET A 1 -5.02 -10.80 -25.43
N PHE A 2 -5.18 -11.57 -24.37
CA PHE A 2 -5.21 -11.07 -23.00
C PHE A 2 -3.78 -10.73 -22.57
N LEU A 3 -3.59 -9.85 -21.57
CA LEU A 3 -2.26 -9.50 -21.07
C LEU A 3 -1.49 -10.75 -20.60
N ASP A 4 -2.21 -11.72 -20.03
CA ASP A 4 -1.70 -13.00 -19.55
C ASP A 4 -1.15 -13.89 -20.67
N ASP A 5 -1.57 -13.67 -21.93
CA ASP A 5 -1.01 -14.37 -23.10
C ASP A 5 0.36 -13.79 -23.52
N ILE A 6 0.71 -12.62 -23.00
CA ILE A 6 1.86 -11.80 -23.42
C ILE A 6 2.95 -11.83 -22.34
N LEU A 7 2.53 -11.70 -21.08
CA LEU A 7 3.36 -11.56 -19.90
C LEU A 7 3.35 -12.86 -19.08
N ASP A 8 4.51 -13.25 -18.58
CA ASP A 8 4.62 -14.39 -17.66
C ASP A 8 4.16 -13.99 -16.24
N TYR A 9 2.87 -14.13 -15.95
CA TYR A 9 2.37 -13.98 -14.58
C TYR A 9 2.35 -15.30 -13.82
N GLN A 10 2.84 -15.26 -12.57
CA GLN A 10 2.91 -16.43 -11.69
C GLN A 10 2.11 -16.19 -10.41
N GLY A 11 1.05 -16.99 -10.24
CA GLY A 11 0.10 -16.88 -9.13
C GLY A 11 -0.66 -15.54 -9.13
N THR A 12 -1.21 -15.17 -7.98
CA THR A 12 -1.99 -13.93 -7.85
C THR A 12 -1.09 -12.70 -7.95
N VAL A 13 -1.32 -11.82 -8.91
CA VAL A 13 -0.55 -10.57 -9.06
C VAL A 13 -1.25 -9.45 -8.31
N ILE A 14 -0.53 -8.77 -7.42
CA ILE A 14 -1.12 -7.73 -6.56
C ILE A 14 -0.60 -6.35 -6.95
N ARG A 15 -1.54 -5.41 -7.07
CA ARG A 15 -1.32 -4.01 -7.42
C ARG A 15 -2.31 -3.10 -6.70
N PRO A 16 -1.98 -1.82 -6.44
CA PRO A 16 -2.88 -0.89 -5.78
C PRO A 16 -3.99 -0.40 -6.74
N PRO A 17 -5.19 -0.04 -6.24
CA PRO A 17 -6.30 0.48 -7.05
C PRO A 17 -5.90 1.60 -8.02
N SER A 18 -5.02 2.50 -7.57
CA SER A 18 -4.54 3.66 -8.33
C SER A 18 -3.65 3.34 -9.53
N GLU A 19 -3.18 2.10 -9.66
CA GLU A 19 -2.36 1.63 -10.78
C GLU A 19 -3.16 0.73 -11.75
N ALA A 20 -4.50 0.75 -11.70
CA ALA A 20 -5.37 -0.07 -12.56
C ALA A 20 -5.09 0.10 -14.07
N ASP A 21 -4.73 1.32 -14.46
CA ASP A 21 -4.47 1.72 -15.85
C ASP A 21 -2.97 1.70 -16.21
N SER A 22 -2.12 1.17 -15.32
CA SER A 22 -0.69 1.00 -15.58
C SER A 22 -0.43 -0.37 -16.20
N LEU A 23 0.64 -0.48 -16.99
CA LEU A 23 1.15 -1.80 -17.35
C LEU A 23 1.68 -2.45 -16.07
N ILE A 24 1.06 -3.55 -15.66
CA ILE A 24 1.45 -4.31 -14.47
C ILE A 24 2.57 -5.27 -14.86
N LEU A 25 3.78 -5.03 -14.40
CA LEU A 25 4.92 -5.90 -14.68
C LEU A 25 5.33 -6.64 -13.41
N GLN A 26 5.14 -7.97 -13.40
CA GLN A 26 5.59 -8.79 -12.29
C GLN A 26 7.08 -9.12 -12.49
N ILE A 27 7.94 -8.52 -11.67
CA ILE A 27 9.40 -8.74 -11.66
C ILE A 27 9.88 -9.50 -10.41
N THR A 28 9.05 -9.53 -9.38
CA THR A 28 9.22 -10.35 -8.19
C THR A 28 7.94 -11.12 -7.92
N LEU A 29 8.05 -12.18 -7.12
CA LEU A 29 6.95 -12.92 -6.54
C LEU A 29 6.96 -12.68 -5.03
N GLY A 30 5.78 -12.59 -4.42
CA GLY A 30 5.63 -12.65 -2.96
C GLY A 30 6.08 -11.37 -2.23
N CYS A 31 6.37 -11.51 -0.94
CA CYS A 31 6.83 -10.43 -0.05
C CYS A 31 8.01 -10.93 0.79
N THR A 32 9.05 -10.10 0.98
CA THR A 32 10.28 -10.44 1.71
C THR A 32 10.11 -10.62 3.23
N ASP A 33 9.00 -10.13 3.78
CA ASP A 33 8.63 -10.31 5.19
C ASP A 33 7.67 -11.49 5.34
N ASN A 34 6.49 -11.41 4.72
CA ASN A 34 5.42 -12.42 4.71
C ASN A 34 5.03 -13.02 6.09
N SER A 35 5.42 -12.36 7.18
CA SER A 35 5.22 -12.82 8.56
C SER A 35 3.97 -12.20 9.21
N CYS A 36 3.43 -11.14 8.61
CA CYS A 36 2.23 -10.44 9.06
C CYS A 36 1.06 -11.40 9.29
N ILE A 37 0.44 -11.33 10.47
CA ILE A 37 -0.58 -12.29 10.91
C ILE A 37 -1.94 -12.12 10.23
N PHE A 38 -2.18 -10.94 9.66
CA PHE A 38 -3.46 -10.53 9.06
C PHE A 38 -3.46 -10.64 7.53
N CYS A 39 -2.28 -10.64 6.90
CA CYS A 39 -2.15 -10.48 5.45
C CYS A 39 -2.29 -11.83 4.72
N PRO A 40 -3.24 -11.97 3.77
CA PRO A 40 -3.40 -13.20 2.99
C PRO A 40 -2.60 -13.19 1.66
N ALA A 41 -2.13 -12.01 1.24
CA ALA A 41 -1.71 -11.66 -0.13
C ALA A 41 -0.65 -12.57 -0.78
N TYR A 42 0.21 -13.21 0.01
CA TYR A 42 1.38 -13.96 -0.49
C TYR A 42 1.58 -15.30 0.24
N LYS A 43 0.51 -15.92 0.75
CA LYS A 43 0.63 -17.20 1.48
C LYS A 43 0.82 -18.41 0.55
N ASP A 44 0.50 -18.25 -0.73
CA ASP A 44 0.67 -19.23 -1.81
C ASP A 44 2.08 -19.21 -2.44
N LYS A 45 2.86 -18.14 -2.23
CA LYS A 45 4.17 -17.94 -2.86
C LYS A 45 5.24 -17.45 -1.90
N LYS A 46 6.48 -17.91 -2.10
CA LYS A 46 7.66 -17.38 -1.40
C LYS A 46 8.24 -16.21 -2.18
N PHE A 47 8.94 -15.31 -1.48
CA PHE A 47 9.64 -14.23 -2.15
C PHE A 47 10.67 -14.78 -3.14
N LYS A 48 10.64 -14.27 -4.37
CA LYS A 48 11.59 -14.63 -5.42
C LYS A 48 11.72 -13.50 -6.44
N ILE A 49 12.93 -13.23 -6.90
CA ILE A 49 13.18 -12.37 -8.05
C ILE A 49 13.04 -13.23 -9.31
N LYS A 50 12.25 -12.79 -10.30
CA LYS A 50 12.13 -13.51 -11.57
C LYS A 50 13.46 -13.48 -12.32
N ASP A 51 13.69 -14.49 -13.15
CA ASP A 51 14.87 -14.52 -14.03
C ASP A 51 14.88 -13.25 -14.89
N PHE A 52 16.03 -12.57 -14.95
CA PHE A 52 16.20 -11.36 -15.73
C PHE A 52 15.87 -11.60 -17.22
N ALA A 53 16.23 -12.75 -17.78
CA ALA A 53 15.91 -13.07 -19.17
C ALA A 53 14.40 -13.12 -19.43
N LEU A 54 13.63 -13.56 -18.44
CA LEU A 54 12.17 -13.59 -18.50
C LEU A 54 11.57 -12.19 -18.36
N ILE A 55 12.10 -11.38 -17.44
CA ILE A 55 11.72 -9.96 -17.28
C ILE A 55 11.98 -9.19 -18.59
N GLU A 56 13.16 -9.34 -19.19
CA GLU A 56 13.51 -8.69 -20.46
C GLU A 56 12.56 -9.12 -21.59
N LYS A 57 12.27 -10.42 -21.67
CA LYS A 57 11.33 -10.97 -22.66
C LYS A 57 9.93 -10.38 -22.50
N ASP A 58 9.43 -10.27 -21.27
CA ASP A 58 8.14 -9.66 -20.94
C ASP A 58 8.10 -8.18 -21.36
N ILE A 59 9.16 -7.42 -21.04
CA ILE A 59 9.30 -6.00 -21.44
C ILE A 59 9.25 -5.86 -22.96
N ARG A 60 10.02 -6.66 -23.70
CA ARG A 60 10.09 -6.61 -25.17
C ARG A 60 8.77 -7.01 -25.84
N ARG A 61 8.01 -7.92 -25.22
CA ARG A 61 6.69 -8.32 -25.74
C ARG A 61 5.65 -7.24 -25.46
N ALA A 62 5.60 -6.73 -24.24
CA ALA A 62 4.68 -5.67 -23.86
C ALA A 62 4.90 -4.39 -24.67
N SER A 63 6.15 -4.01 -24.97
CA SER A 63 6.43 -2.82 -25.76
C SER A 63 5.94 -2.89 -27.20
N LYS A 64 5.94 -4.09 -27.80
CA LYS A 64 5.39 -4.30 -29.16
C LYS A 64 3.87 -4.17 -29.19
N VAL A 65 3.20 -4.61 -28.13
CA VAL A 65 1.72 -4.65 -28.07
C VAL A 65 1.14 -3.35 -27.50
N MET A 66 1.87 -2.72 -26.58
CA MET A 66 1.46 -1.52 -25.84
C MET A 66 2.52 -0.41 -25.91
N PRO A 67 2.94 0.05 -27.11
CA PRO A 67 4.02 1.04 -27.27
C PRO A 67 3.68 2.41 -26.65
N GLU A 68 2.39 2.68 -26.45
CA GLU A 68 1.85 3.91 -25.88
C GLU A 68 1.89 3.95 -24.35
N THR A 69 2.43 2.91 -23.70
CA THR A 69 2.49 2.82 -22.23
C THR A 69 3.22 4.01 -21.62
N ARG A 70 2.51 4.75 -20.76
CA ARG A 70 3.07 5.92 -20.05
C ARG A 70 3.35 5.65 -18.57
N ARG A 71 2.74 4.61 -18.00
CA ARG A 71 2.85 4.24 -16.58
C ARG A 71 3.05 2.73 -16.46
N ILE A 72 4.03 2.34 -15.65
CA ILE A 72 4.33 0.95 -15.36
C ILE A 72 4.34 0.77 -13.85
N PHE A 73 3.70 -0.29 -13.37
CA PHE A 73 3.74 -0.70 -11.98
C PHE A 73 4.50 -2.00 -11.83
N LEU A 74 5.56 -1.99 -11.03
CA LEU A 74 6.36 -3.17 -10.70
C LEU A 74 5.68 -3.89 -9.54
N ALA A 75 5.02 -4.99 -9.87
CA ALA A 75 4.02 -5.65 -9.03
C ALA A 75 4.60 -6.62 -7.98
N ASP A 76 3.68 -7.12 -7.14
CA ASP A 76 3.91 -7.96 -5.96
C ASP A 76 4.63 -7.24 -4.80
N GLY A 77 4.80 -7.94 -3.68
CA GLY A 77 4.84 -7.33 -2.35
C GLY A 77 6.11 -6.60 -1.95
N ASP A 78 7.20 -6.73 -2.72
CA ASP A 78 8.44 -6.04 -2.40
C ASP A 78 9.46 -5.99 -3.56
N ALA A 79 9.05 -5.45 -4.71
CA ALA A 79 9.91 -5.42 -5.89
C ALA A 79 11.17 -4.55 -5.71
N ILE A 80 11.20 -3.63 -4.74
CA ILE A 80 12.40 -2.82 -4.44
C ILE A 80 13.53 -3.63 -3.78
N ALA A 81 13.24 -4.85 -3.33
CA ALA A 81 14.23 -5.78 -2.77
C ALA A 81 15.29 -6.24 -3.79
N ILE A 82 15.02 -6.08 -5.09
CA ILE A 82 15.97 -6.41 -6.17
C ILE A 82 17.27 -5.62 -5.96
N GLU A 83 18.39 -6.29 -6.23
CA GLU A 83 19.73 -5.72 -6.19
C GLU A 83 19.80 -4.45 -7.06
N MET A 84 20.50 -3.43 -6.56
CA MET A 84 20.50 -2.10 -7.19
C MET A 84 20.87 -2.14 -8.67
N GLU A 85 21.93 -2.85 -9.03
CA GLU A 85 22.38 -3.01 -10.43
C GLU A 85 21.32 -3.65 -11.33
N VAL A 86 20.59 -4.65 -10.83
CA VAL A 86 19.56 -5.35 -11.59
C VAL A 86 18.33 -4.46 -11.75
N LEU A 87 17.92 -3.77 -10.69
CA LEU A 87 16.78 -2.85 -10.75
C LEU A 87 17.06 -1.67 -11.70
N VAL A 88 18.28 -1.14 -11.70
CA VAL A 88 18.74 -0.13 -12.67
C VAL A 88 18.63 -0.64 -14.10
N LYS A 89 19.15 -1.85 -14.39
CA LYS A 89 19.05 -2.47 -15.73
C LYS A 89 17.59 -2.64 -16.18
N ILE A 90 16.70 -3.05 -15.28
CA ILE A 90 15.26 -3.17 -15.56
C ILE A 90 14.69 -1.79 -15.94
N LEU A 91 14.94 -0.76 -15.14
CA LEU A 91 14.43 0.59 -15.42
C LEU A 91 14.99 1.14 -16.74
N ASP A 92 16.26 0.88 -17.05
CA ASP A 92 16.86 1.29 -18.34
C ASP A 92 16.16 0.61 -19.52
N LEU A 93 15.93 -0.70 -19.45
CA LEU A 93 15.18 -1.43 -20.48
C LEU A 93 13.75 -0.89 -20.65
N LEU A 94 13.08 -0.52 -19.56
CA LEU A 94 11.76 0.10 -19.63
C LEU A 94 11.82 1.46 -20.34
N ASN A 95 12.82 2.28 -20.06
CA ASN A 95 13.01 3.57 -20.71
C ASN A 95 13.36 3.44 -22.19
N GLU A 96 14.16 2.44 -22.57
CA GLU A 96 14.51 2.13 -23.96
C GLU A 96 13.29 1.67 -24.75
N HIS A 97 12.51 0.73 -24.20
CA HIS A 97 11.42 0.07 -24.93
C HIS A 97 10.08 0.81 -24.90
N PHE A 98 9.88 1.74 -23.97
CA PHE A 98 8.66 2.54 -23.88
C PHE A 98 8.98 4.04 -23.99
N PRO A 99 9.11 4.59 -25.22
CA PRO A 99 9.50 6.00 -25.43
C PRO A 99 8.55 7.01 -24.78
N LYS A 100 7.27 6.64 -24.56
CA LYS A 100 6.25 7.47 -23.91
C LYS A 100 6.15 7.28 -22.40
N LEU A 101 7.02 6.43 -21.82
CA LEU A 101 7.07 6.17 -20.38
C LEU A 101 7.35 7.47 -19.62
N SER A 102 6.42 7.81 -18.74
CA SER A 102 6.49 9.00 -17.88
C SER A 102 6.79 8.67 -16.42
N ARG A 103 6.42 7.46 -15.97
CA ARG A 103 6.54 7.07 -14.56
C ARG A 103 6.57 5.56 -14.39
N VAL A 104 7.48 5.09 -13.55
CA VAL A 104 7.44 3.75 -12.94
C VAL A 104 7.04 3.90 -11.48
N ALA A 105 6.22 2.98 -10.99
CA ALA A 105 5.87 2.88 -9.58
C ALA A 105 6.09 1.46 -9.05
N ILE A 106 6.29 1.30 -7.75
CA ILE A 106 6.72 0.03 -7.15
C ILE A 106 6.16 -0.15 -5.74
N TYR A 107 5.92 -1.39 -5.30
CA TYR A 107 5.81 -1.71 -3.88
C TYR A 107 7.19 -1.80 -3.22
N GLY A 108 7.35 -1.14 -2.07
CA GLY A 108 8.57 -1.23 -1.28
C GLY A 108 8.29 -1.52 0.18
N SER A 109 8.99 -2.50 0.74
CA SER A 109 9.01 -2.74 2.18
C SER A 109 10.10 -1.91 2.87
N ILE A 110 9.90 -1.64 4.16
CA ILE A 110 10.91 -1.02 5.03
C ILE A 110 12.21 -1.82 4.97
N LYS A 111 12.12 -3.15 5.13
CA LYS A 111 13.24 -4.09 5.14
C LYS A 111 14.15 -3.94 3.91
N SER A 112 13.55 -3.75 2.75
CA SER A 112 14.30 -3.62 1.49
C SER A 112 14.82 -2.21 1.28
N LEU A 113 14.05 -1.21 1.68
CA LEU A 113 14.47 0.18 1.60
C LEU A 113 15.60 0.51 2.55
N GLU A 114 15.70 -0.11 3.74
CA GLU A 114 16.83 0.02 4.66
C GLU A 114 18.19 -0.23 3.98
N ASN A 115 18.23 -1.17 3.03
CA ASN A 115 19.43 -1.54 2.27
C ASN A 115 19.69 -0.64 1.04
N LYS A 116 18.91 0.42 0.83
CA LYS A 116 19.16 1.43 -0.21
C LYS A 116 19.45 2.79 0.41
N SER A 117 20.54 3.40 -0.04
CA SER A 117 20.91 4.76 0.33
C SER A 117 20.03 5.79 -0.40
N VAL A 118 20.05 7.04 0.05
CA VAL A 118 19.40 8.15 -0.67
C VAL A 118 19.98 8.27 -2.08
N ALA A 119 21.29 8.10 -2.26
CA ALA A 119 21.95 8.17 -3.56
C ALA A 119 21.43 7.08 -4.52
N ASP A 120 21.25 5.85 -4.03
CA ASP A 120 20.65 4.77 -4.83
C ASP A 120 19.23 5.15 -5.27
N LEU A 121 18.42 5.68 -4.36
CA LEU A 121 17.06 6.10 -4.67
C LEU A 121 17.03 7.27 -5.66
N VAL A 122 17.97 8.22 -5.59
CA VAL A 122 18.12 9.31 -6.56
C VAL A 122 18.46 8.75 -7.94
N GLU A 123 19.31 7.72 -8.03
CA GLU A 123 19.59 7.05 -9.30
C GLU A 123 18.32 6.40 -9.88
N LEU A 124 17.56 5.66 -9.07
CA LEU A 124 16.27 5.08 -9.50
C LEU A 124 15.29 6.17 -9.93
N LYS A 125 15.25 7.30 -9.22
CA LYS A 125 14.42 8.46 -9.56
C LYS A 125 14.76 9.01 -10.94
N ASN A 126 16.05 9.16 -11.24
CA ASN A 126 16.53 9.62 -12.55
C ASN A 126 16.13 8.66 -13.68
N LYS A 127 15.92 7.39 -13.36
CA LYS A 127 15.38 6.36 -14.27
C LYS A 127 13.86 6.23 -14.24
N LYS A 128 13.17 7.30 -13.82
CA LYS A 128 11.70 7.48 -13.76
C LYS A 128 10.98 6.67 -12.68
N LEU A 129 11.67 6.12 -11.67
CA LEU A 129 10.98 5.64 -10.47
C LEU A 129 10.34 6.84 -9.75
N GLY A 130 9.03 6.98 -9.90
CA GLY A 130 8.31 8.18 -9.49
C GLY A 130 7.50 8.02 -8.22
N ILE A 131 7.07 6.80 -7.88
CA ILE A 131 6.26 6.49 -6.69
C ILE A 131 6.75 5.19 -6.05
N VAL A 132 6.87 5.19 -4.72
CA VAL A 132 6.95 3.97 -3.91
C VAL A 132 5.69 3.85 -3.05
N TYR A 133 5.05 2.69 -3.12
CA TYR A 133 3.94 2.30 -2.25
C TYR A 133 4.49 1.61 -1.01
N LEU A 134 4.22 2.20 0.16
CA LEU A 134 4.71 1.78 1.46
C LEU A 134 3.54 1.30 2.31
N GLY A 135 3.63 0.09 2.87
CA GLY A 135 2.68 -0.38 3.88
C GLY A 135 3.15 0.05 5.27
N PHE A 136 2.53 1.05 5.89
CA PHE A 136 2.75 1.37 7.30
C PHE A 136 1.90 0.46 8.19
N GLU A 137 0.67 0.20 7.75
CA GLU A 137 -0.40 -0.53 8.45
C GLU A 137 -0.89 0.15 9.73
N THR A 138 0.02 0.47 10.65
CA THR A 138 -0.26 1.08 11.96
C THR A 138 0.90 1.95 12.41
N GLY A 139 0.61 3.02 13.15
CA GLY A 139 1.61 3.77 13.90
C GLY A 139 1.68 3.46 15.39
N ASP A 140 0.87 2.52 15.87
CA ASP A 140 0.88 2.11 17.26
C ASP A 140 1.86 0.96 17.48
N GLU A 141 2.79 1.11 18.42
CA GLU A 141 3.84 0.12 18.64
C GLU A 141 3.31 -1.23 19.15
N GLU A 142 2.26 -1.23 19.98
CA GLU A 142 1.69 -2.48 20.50
C GLU A 142 0.99 -3.24 19.37
N VAL A 143 0.20 -2.54 18.57
CA VAL A 143 -0.44 -3.12 17.38
C VAL A 143 0.62 -3.58 16.38
N TYR A 144 1.69 -2.81 16.15
CA TYR A 144 2.78 -3.16 15.23
C TYR A 144 3.47 -4.48 15.62
N ARG A 145 3.79 -4.65 16.91
CA ARG A 145 4.36 -5.89 17.44
C ARG A 145 3.36 -7.05 17.35
N MET A 146 2.09 -6.80 17.68
CA MET A 146 1.03 -7.80 17.59
C MET A 146 0.87 -8.34 16.17
N ILE A 147 0.89 -7.47 15.15
CA ILE A 147 0.70 -7.90 13.76
C ILE A 147 1.92 -8.63 13.17
N LYS A 148 3.05 -8.65 13.89
CA LYS A 148 4.32 -9.27 13.48
C LYS A 148 4.88 -8.72 12.17
N LYS A 149 4.68 -7.44 11.87
CA LYS A 149 5.31 -6.80 10.71
C LYS A 149 6.78 -6.49 11.02
N TYR A 150 7.66 -6.66 10.04
CA TYR A 150 9.06 -6.25 10.19
C TYR A 150 9.20 -4.73 10.43
N GLY A 151 10.17 -4.33 11.26
CA GLY A 151 10.51 -2.93 11.53
C GLY A 151 9.73 -2.34 12.71
N SER A 152 9.42 -1.05 12.63
CA SER A 152 8.71 -0.29 13.67
C SER A 152 7.95 0.91 13.08
N PRO A 153 7.04 1.53 13.83
CA PRO A 153 6.39 2.77 13.42
C PRO A 153 7.37 3.90 13.07
N ILE A 154 8.47 4.05 13.82
CA ILE A 154 9.47 5.07 13.53
C ILE A 154 10.32 4.70 12.30
N GLY A 155 10.68 3.42 12.12
CA GLY A 155 11.39 2.97 10.92
C GLY A 155 10.59 3.19 9.63
N ASN A 156 9.25 3.13 9.72
CA ASN A 156 8.34 3.55 8.65
C ASN A 156 8.49 5.03 8.30
N VAL A 157 8.52 5.91 9.31
CA VAL A 157 8.72 7.35 9.14
C VAL A 157 10.07 7.62 8.48
N ASP A 158 11.15 7.07 9.02
CA ASP A 158 12.51 7.27 8.52
C ASP A 158 12.64 6.81 7.07
N THR A 159 12.07 5.65 6.75
CA THR A 159 12.07 5.11 5.39
C THR A 159 11.27 5.98 4.42
N CYS A 160 10.09 6.46 4.83
CA CYS A 160 9.29 7.36 4.01
C CYS A 160 10.03 8.68 3.75
N MET A 161 10.65 9.26 4.77
CA MET A 161 11.45 10.48 4.63
C MET A 161 12.64 10.27 3.70
N LYS A 162 13.35 9.14 3.82
CA LYS A 162 14.46 8.77 2.93
C LYS A 162 14.03 8.69 1.46
N VAL A 163 12.89 8.08 1.17
CA VAL A 163 12.35 8.00 -0.20
C VAL A 163 12.00 9.40 -0.74
N LYS A 164 11.42 10.25 0.11
CA LYS A 164 11.08 11.63 -0.25
C LYS A 164 12.30 12.51 -0.46
N GLU A 165 13.35 12.34 0.33
CA GLU A 165 14.63 13.05 0.18
C GLU A 165 15.22 12.82 -1.21
N ALA A 166 15.08 11.60 -1.74
CA ALA A 166 15.47 11.26 -3.12
C ALA A 166 14.53 11.83 -4.21
N GLY A 167 13.51 12.61 -3.84
CA GLY A 167 12.54 13.20 -4.78
C GLY A 167 11.52 12.20 -5.34
N ILE A 168 11.38 11.01 -4.74
CA ILE A 168 10.38 10.02 -5.11
C ILE A 168 9.12 10.24 -4.24
N LYS A 169 7.94 10.17 -4.87
CA LYS A 169 6.68 10.33 -4.14
C LYS A 169 6.36 9.09 -3.32
N THR A 170 5.72 9.25 -2.18
CA THR A 170 5.31 8.13 -1.32
C THR A 170 3.79 7.99 -1.24
N ASN A 171 3.31 6.76 -1.36
CA ASN A 171 1.93 6.39 -1.11
C ASN A 171 1.88 5.42 0.07
N VAL A 172 1.39 5.89 1.22
CA VAL A 172 1.39 5.14 2.46
C VAL A 172 0.03 4.49 2.70
N THR A 173 0.02 3.19 2.93
CA THR A 173 -1.16 2.43 3.34
C THR A 173 -1.21 2.25 4.84
N VAL A 174 -2.37 2.52 5.44
CA VAL A 174 -2.71 2.20 6.83
C VAL A 174 -3.98 1.36 6.87
N ILE A 175 -4.13 0.50 7.88
CA ILE A 175 -5.27 -0.41 7.99
C ILE A 175 -6.04 -0.12 9.28
N LEU A 176 -7.28 0.31 9.10
CA LEU A 176 -8.24 0.52 10.16
C LEU A 176 -8.63 -0.81 10.81
N GLY A 177 -8.84 -0.80 12.12
CA GLY A 177 -9.24 -1.91 12.98
C GLY A 177 -8.17 -2.95 13.25
N LEU A 178 -6.91 -2.75 12.83
CA LEU A 178 -5.82 -3.68 13.14
C LEU A 178 -5.60 -3.90 14.64
N GLY A 179 -5.90 -2.89 15.45
CA GLY A 179 -5.84 -2.99 16.91
C GLY A 179 -7.02 -3.72 17.55
N GLY A 180 -8.06 -4.06 16.79
CA GLY A 180 -9.35 -4.49 17.31
C GLY A 180 -9.97 -3.45 18.24
N LYS A 181 -11.06 -3.80 18.92
CA LYS A 181 -11.72 -2.89 19.87
C LYS A 181 -10.81 -2.45 21.01
N LYS A 182 -9.89 -3.31 21.44
CA LYS A 182 -8.98 -3.06 22.55
C LYS A 182 -8.09 -1.85 22.32
N TYR A 183 -7.56 -1.69 21.10
CA TYR A 183 -6.55 -0.68 20.80
C TYR A 183 -7.01 0.41 19.82
N THR A 184 -8.28 0.40 19.39
CA THR A 184 -8.77 1.27 18.30
C THR A 184 -8.42 2.76 18.48
N LYS A 185 -8.64 3.32 19.67
CA LYS A 185 -8.38 4.76 19.93
C LYS A 185 -6.89 5.12 19.88
N GLN A 186 -6.03 4.33 20.52
CA GLN A 186 -4.58 4.55 20.48
C GLN A 186 -4.01 4.26 19.08
N HIS A 187 -4.51 3.24 18.39
CA HIS A 187 -4.16 2.88 17.01
C HIS A 187 -4.38 4.07 16.07
N ALA A 188 -5.58 4.65 16.07
CA ALA A 188 -5.89 5.81 15.24
C ALA A 188 -5.01 7.02 15.55
N THR A 189 -4.83 7.32 16.84
CA THR A 189 -4.09 8.50 17.31
C THR A 189 -2.60 8.39 16.99
N ASN A 190 -1.98 7.24 17.28
CA ASN A 190 -0.57 6.99 17.04
C ASN A 190 -0.27 6.83 15.54
N THR A 191 -1.20 6.28 14.76
CA THR A 191 -1.12 6.27 13.30
C THR A 191 -1.12 7.68 12.73
N ALA A 192 -2.01 8.57 13.20
CA ALA A 192 -2.01 9.97 12.80
C ALA A 192 -0.67 10.65 13.13
N LYS A 193 -0.13 10.40 14.32
CA LYS A 193 1.16 10.96 14.78
C LYS A 193 2.31 10.62 13.83
N ILE A 194 2.46 9.36 13.43
CA ILE A 194 3.55 9.00 12.50
C ILE A 194 3.31 9.52 11.08
N LEU A 195 2.05 9.65 10.64
CA LEU A 195 1.71 10.23 9.34
C LEU A 195 2.01 11.73 9.30
N ASN A 196 1.74 12.44 10.40
CA ASN A 196 2.12 13.86 10.56
C ASN A 196 3.64 14.06 10.50
N GLN A 197 4.44 13.07 10.95
CA GLN A 197 5.89 13.13 10.84
C GLN A 197 6.39 12.77 9.42
N ALA A 198 5.89 11.67 8.86
CA ALA A 198 6.33 11.16 7.56
C ALA A 198 5.91 12.06 6.37
N GLN A 199 4.77 12.76 6.50
CA GLN A 199 4.18 13.64 5.48
C GLN A 199 4.13 13.00 4.07
N PRO A 200 3.57 11.80 3.88
CA PRO A 200 3.57 11.16 2.56
C PRO A 200 2.79 11.97 1.52
N ASP A 201 3.07 11.81 0.22
CA ASP A 201 2.30 12.50 -0.83
C ASP A 201 0.82 12.03 -0.86
N GLN A 202 0.60 10.78 -0.49
CA GLN A 202 -0.71 10.15 -0.44
C GLN A 202 -0.84 9.19 0.75
N ILE A 203 -2.01 9.19 1.39
CA ILE A 203 -2.44 8.22 2.40
C ILE A 203 -3.61 7.41 1.84
N ALA A 204 -3.55 6.09 1.99
CA ALA A 204 -4.65 5.17 1.72
C ALA A 204 -5.02 4.42 3.02
N ALA A 205 -6.20 4.72 3.56
CA ALA A 205 -6.76 4.05 4.74
C ALA A 205 -7.70 2.92 4.31
N LEU A 206 -7.25 1.69 4.44
CA LEU A 206 -8.01 0.47 4.15
C LEU A 206 -8.71 -0.03 5.41
N THR A 207 -9.85 -0.69 5.27
CA THR A 207 -10.50 -1.38 6.38
C THR A 207 -10.00 -2.81 6.44
N LEU A 208 -9.62 -3.28 7.65
CA LEU A 208 -9.25 -4.67 7.88
C LEU A 208 -10.35 -5.61 7.37
N MET A 209 -9.94 -6.67 6.68
CA MET A 209 -10.79 -7.80 6.35
C MET A 209 -10.13 -9.08 6.85
N ILE A 210 -10.74 -9.70 7.86
CA ILE A 210 -10.20 -10.92 8.47
C ILE A 210 -10.41 -12.10 7.51
N THR A 211 -9.32 -12.58 6.91
CA THR A 211 -9.37 -13.61 5.88
C THR A 211 -9.17 -15.01 6.48
N PRO A 212 -10.00 -16.01 6.11
CA PRO A 212 -9.79 -17.40 6.52
C PRO A 212 -8.37 -17.90 6.22
N GLY A 213 -7.83 -18.72 7.13
CA GLY A 213 -6.46 -19.26 7.03
C GLY A 213 -5.36 -18.34 7.56
N THR A 214 -5.65 -17.08 7.89
CA THR A 214 -4.72 -16.19 8.57
C THR A 214 -4.64 -16.49 10.07
N LEU A 215 -3.52 -16.13 10.72
CA LEU A 215 -3.39 -16.28 12.18
C LEU A 215 -4.35 -15.34 12.91
N LEU A 216 -4.61 -14.14 12.39
CA LEU A 216 -5.59 -13.22 12.96
C LEU A 216 -7.01 -13.83 12.96
N HIS A 217 -7.40 -14.55 11.91
CA HIS A 217 -8.66 -15.28 11.88
C HIS A 217 -8.74 -16.38 12.96
N SER A 218 -7.63 -17.07 13.24
CA SER A 218 -7.56 -18.02 14.36
C SER A 218 -7.69 -17.33 15.72
N MET A 219 -7.09 -16.15 15.89
CA MET A 219 -7.21 -15.34 17.11
C MET A 219 -8.66 -14.88 17.34
N LEU A 220 -9.35 -14.45 16.28
CA LEU A 220 -10.78 -14.11 16.32
C LEU A 220 -11.61 -15.30 16.82
N LYS A 221 -11.40 -16.50 16.27
CA LYS A 221 -12.09 -17.73 16.69
C LYS A 221 -11.83 -18.10 18.16
N ARG A 222 -10.62 -17.83 18.66
CA ARG A 222 -10.24 -18.05 20.06
C ARG A 222 -10.66 -16.91 21.00
N LYS A 223 -11.33 -15.87 20.49
CA LYS A 223 -11.72 -14.66 21.24
C LYS A 223 -10.53 -13.88 21.82
N GLU A 224 -9.36 -14.02 21.19
CA GLU A 224 -8.15 -13.25 21.53
C GLU A 224 -8.09 -11.91 20.78
N PHE A 225 -8.95 -11.75 19.79
CA PHE A 225 -9.12 -10.53 19.01
C PHE A 225 -10.61 -10.24 18.86
N GLU A 226 -11.01 -8.99 19.02
CA GLU A 226 -12.39 -8.52 18.80
C GLU A 226 -12.39 -7.48 17.69
N GLU A 227 -13.09 -7.81 16.59
CA GLU A 227 -13.22 -6.95 15.42
C GLU A 227 -14.14 -5.75 15.70
N LEU A 228 -13.88 -4.64 15.01
CA LEU A 228 -14.74 -3.48 15.02
C LEU A 228 -16.03 -3.76 14.22
N ASP A 229 -17.15 -3.21 14.68
CA ASP A 229 -18.34 -3.05 13.85
C ASP A 229 -18.13 -1.97 12.78
N ASN A 230 -19.04 -1.92 11.81
CA ASN A 230 -18.96 -1.01 10.68
C ASN A 230 -18.93 0.48 11.05
N PHE A 231 -19.55 0.90 12.16
CA PHE A 231 -19.51 2.27 12.65
C PHE A 231 -18.28 2.53 13.52
N GLU A 232 -17.82 1.55 14.30
CA GLU A 232 -16.56 1.64 15.05
C GLU A 232 -15.37 1.84 14.09
N PHE A 233 -15.37 1.20 12.91
CA PHE A 233 -14.38 1.51 11.86
C PHE A 233 -14.44 2.97 11.38
N LEU A 234 -15.64 3.56 11.27
CA LEU A 234 -15.79 4.96 10.89
C LEU A 234 -15.38 5.90 12.02
N GLU A 235 -15.63 5.54 13.28
CA GLU A 235 -15.17 6.28 14.46
C GLU A 235 -13.64 6.28 14.55
N GLU A 236 -13.00 5.14 14.24
CA GLU A 236 -11.55 5.04 14.17
C GLU A 236 -10.98 5.90 13.02
N LEU A 237 -11.57 5.81 11.83
CA LEU A 237 -11.21 6.65 10.68
C LEU A 237 -11.38 8.14 10.98
N LYS A 238 -12.48 8.51 11.65
CA LYS A 238 -12.72 9.88 12.10
C LYS A 238 -11.62 10.32 13.07
N THR A 239 -11.30 9.51 14.07
CA THR A 239 -10.24 9.79 15.05
C THR A 239 -8.89 9.99 14.36
N LEU A 240 -8.54 9.14 13.39
CA LEU A 240 -7.34 9.29 12.57
C LEU A 240 -7.32 10.66 11.85
N ILE A 241 -8.41 11.02 11.16
CA ILE A 241 -8.51 12.27 10.40
C ILE A 241 -8.50 13.50 11.31
N GLU A 242 -9.17 13.45 12.46
CA GLU A 242 -9.16 14.53 13.46
C GLU A 242 -7.72 14.86 13.89
N ASN A 243 -6.91 13.82 14.13
CA ASN A 243 -5.52 13.92 14.56
C ASN A 243 -4.51 14.14 13.42
N LEU A 244 -4.92 14.16 12.15
CA LEU A 244 -4.05 14.61 11.05
C LEU A 244 -3.96 16.13 11.06
N GLU A 245 -2.85 16.68 11.53
CA GLU A 245 -2.67 18.13 11.74
C GLU A 245 -2.29 18.81 10.42
N ASP A 246 -1.01 19.07 10.19
CA ASP A 246 -0.49 19.83 9.04
C ASP A 246 -0.29 18.98 7.77
N PHE A 247 -0.96 17.83 7.68
CA PHE A 247 -0.84 16.94 6.51
C PHE A 247 -1.26 17.65 5.21
N LYS A 248 -0.40 17.60 4.20
CA LYS A 248 -0.62 18.17 2.87
C LYS A 248 -0.46 17.10 1.81
N GLY A 249 -1.58 16.53 1.37
CA GLY A 249 -1.56 15.46 0.39
C GLY A 249 -2.94 14.97 0.03
N LEU A 250 -2.98 13.82 -0.63
CA LEU A 250 -4.22 13.12 -0.93
C LEU A 250 -4.51 12.11 0.18
N PHE A 251 -5.77 12.03 0.60
CA PHE A 251 -6.25 11.03 1.54
C PHE A 251 -7.38 10.24 0.89
N PHE A 252 -7.25 8.92 0.90
CA PHE A 252 -8.22 8.01 0.33
C PHE A 252 -8.65 6.97 1.36
N SER A 253 -9.95 6.72 1.41
CA SER A 253 -10.55 5.56 2.07
C SER A 253 -11.66 5.04 1.16
N ASN A 254 -11.28 4.71 -0.07
CA ASN A 254 -12.17 4.30 -1.16
C ASN A 254 -11.78 2.92 -1.73
N HIS A 255 -10.95 2.16 -0.99
CA HIS A 255 -10.64 0.78 -1.32
C HIS A 255 -11.92 -0.05 -1.28
N ALA A 256 -11.95 -1.17 -2.00
CA ALA A 256 -13.11 -2.06 -2.02
C ALA A 256 -13.52 -2.53 -0.62
N SER A 257 -12.57 -2.58 0.32
CA SER A 257 -12.79 -2.97 1.72
C SER A 257 -13.44 -1.90 2.59
N ASN A 258 -13.50 -0.62 2.19
CA ASN A 258 -14.02 0.43 3.05
C ASN A 258 -15.56 0.50 3.05
N TYR A 259 -16.15 0.83 4.20
CA TYR A 259 -17.60 1.02 4.34
C TYR A 259 -18.11 2.33 3.76
N TYR A 260 -17.31 3.39 3.81
CA TYR A 260 -17.70 4.72 3.33
C TYR A 260 -16.58 5.31 2.46
N PRO A 261 -16.81 5.51 1.15
CA PRO A 261 -15.76 5.96 0.25
C PRO A 261 -15.38 7.42 0.51
N ILE A 262 -14.10 7.67 0.76
CA ILE A 262 -13.54 9.02 0.92
C ILE A 262 -12.44 9.24 -0.12
N SER A 263 -12.46 10.40 -0.77
CA SER A 263 -11.38 10.91 -1.63
C SER A 263 -11.23 12.39 -1.36
N ALA A 264 -10.05 12.79 -0.89
CA ALA A 264 -9.86 14.10 -0.28
C ALA A 264 -8.49 14.70 -0.54
N ARG A 265 -8.44 16.03 -0.62
CA ARG A 265 -7.23 16.82 -0.61
C ARG A 265 -7.11 17.57 0.71
N PHE A 266 -6.07 17.25 1.48
CA PHE A 266 -5.81 17.90 2.75
C PHE A 266 -4.93 19.15 2.60
N PRO A 267 -5.11 20.18 3.45
CA PRO A 267 -6.09 20.27 4.54
C PRO A 267 -7.50 20.71 4.08
N ARG A 268 -7.65 21.12 2.81
CA ARG A 268 -8.87 21.73 2.25
C ARG A 268 -10.15 20.97 2.59
N ASP A 269 -10.15 19.66 2.41
CA ASP A 269 -11.36 18.85 2.50
C ASP A 269 -11.60 18.26 3.91
N LYS A 270 -10.67 18.48 4.87
CA LYS A 270 -10.70 17.86 6.23
C LYS A 270 -12.01 18.13 6.96
N LYS A 271 -12.42 19.40 7.05
CA LYS A 271 -13.63 19.81 7.78
C LYS A 271 -14.89 19.14 7.22
N TYR A 272 -15.03 19.15 5.90
CA TYR A 272 -16.17 18.54 5.21
C TYR A 272 -16.26 17.03 5.47
N ILE A 273 -15.13 16.33 5.48
CA ILE A 273 -15.09 14.89 5.74
C ILE A 273 -15.50 14.59 7.17
N LEU A 274 -14.99 15.34 8.15
CA LEU A 274 -15.35 15.16 9.56
C LEU A 274 -16.84 15.36 9.80
N GLU A 275 -17.41 16.44 9.25
CA GLU A 275 -18.86 16.70 9.32
C GLU A 275 -19.69 15.59 8.64
N THR A 276 -19.17 15.02 7.56
CA THR A 276 -19.82 13.90 6.85
C THR A 276 -19.80 12.64 7.69
N LEU A 277 -18.63 12.27 8.25
CA LEU A 277 -18.47 11.13 9.13
C LEU A 277 -19.36 11.27 10.38
N ASP A 278 -19.39 12.45 11.01
CA ASP A 278 -20.25 12.72 12.16
C ASP A 278 -21.74 12.47 11.85
N LYS A 279 -22.21 12.91 10.69
CA LYS A 279 -23.61 12.68 10.27
C LYS A 279 -23.90 11.19 10.07
N VAL A 280 -22.99 10.46 9.44
CA VAL A 280 -23.16 9.01 9.17
C VAL A 280 -23.11 8.21 10.48
N ILE A 281 -22.11 8.47 11.32
CA ILE A 281 -21.93 7.81 12.63
C ILE A 281 -23.12 8.10 13.55
N LYS A 282 -23.57 9.36 13.64
CA LYS A 282 -24.71 9.73 14.51
C LYS A 282 -26.02 9.05 14.09
N LYS A 283 -26.26 8.89 12.77
CA LYS A 283 -27.47 8.24 12.27
C LYS A 283 -27.46 6.73 12.46
N ARG A 284 -26.28 6.10 12.47
CA ARG A 284 -26.09 4.64 12.45
C ARG A 284 -26.95 3.91 11.41
N ASP A 285 -27.15 4.53 10.25
CA ASP A 285 -27.95 3.97 9.16
C ASP A 285 -27.07 3.19 8.17
N ASN A 286 -27.21 1.87 8.18
CA ASN A 286 -26.48 0.96 7.29
C ASN A 286 -26.73 1.22 5.80
N LYS A 287 -27.84 1.87 5.42
CA LYS A 287 -28.12 2.22 4.02
C LYS A 287 -27.14 3.23 3.44
N ALA A 288 -26.49 4.01 4.30
CA ALA A 288 -25.44 4.94 3.90
C ALA A 288 -24.08 4.27 3.68
N LEU A 289 -23.94 2.99 4.06
CA LEU A 289 -22.69 2.25 4.00
C LEU A 289 -22.70 1.26 2.84
N LYS A 290 -21.50 0.98 2.34
CA LYS A 290 -21.28 -0.10 1.40
C LYS A 290 -21.65 -1.43 2.07
N PRO A 291 -22.56 -2.23 1.49
CA PRO A 291 -23.00 -3.48 2.09
C PRO A 291 -21.91 -4.55 2.01
N GLU A 292 -21.90 -5.47 2.98
CA GLU A 292 -20.81 -6.44 3.18
C GLU A 292 -20.51 -7.28 1.93
N PHE A 293 -21.55 -7.76 1.23
CA PHE A 293 -21.40 -8.58 0.03
C PHE A 293 -20.68 -7.87 -1.14
N SER A 294 -20.57 -6.54 -1.08
CA SER A 294 -19.90 -5.74 -2.12
C SER A 294 -18.49 -5.30 -1.71
N ARG A 295 -18.08 -5.56 -0.46
CA ARG A 295 -16.73 -5.28 0.05
C ARG A 295 -15.76 -6.39 -0.39
N GLY A 296 -14.48 -6.04 -0.54
CA GLY A 296 -13.47 -6.95 -1.08
C GLY A 296 -12.04 -6.53 -0.76
N LEU A 297 -11.13 -7.51 -0.83
CA LEU A 297 -9.67 -7.34 -0.77
C LEU A 297 -9.08 -7.15 -2.16
#